data_AF-A0A804HYP1-F1
#
_entry.id   AF-A0A804HYP1-F1
#
_cell.length_a   1.000
_cell.length_b   1.000
_cell.length_c   1.000
_cell.angle_alpha   90.00
_cell.angle_beta   90.00
_cell.angle_gamma   90.00
#
_symmetry.space_group_name_H-M   'P 1'
#
loop_
_entity.id
_entity.type
_entity.pdbx_description
1 polymer ?
#
loop_
_entity_poly.entity_id
_entity_poly.type
_entity_poly.pdbx_seq_one_letter_code
_entity_poly.pdbx_strand_id
1 'polypeptide(L)'
;MSLMALREQLNVLVNSMFLEGLLDQQFRQLQMLQDASSPGFVAEVITLFCEDSERMLTELTKLLDQAVVDYQKVDAYVHQLKGSSSRCLSALNMVKHQYYSLRSKFDTMLQLEQRIQAYGSEQQN
;
A
#
# COMPACT_ATOMS: atom_id res chain seq x y z
N MET A 1 -26.06 -18.93 -13.52
CA MET A 1 -24.60 -19.19 -13.51
C MET A 1 -24.34 -20.44 -12.67
N SER A 2 -23.38 -21.29 -13.03
CA SER A 2 -23.05 -22.49 -12.25
C SER A 2 -21.98 -22.21 -11.18
N LEU A 3 -21.88 -23.07 -10.16
CA LEU A 3 -20.82 -22.98 -9.15
C LEU A 3 -19.41 -22.99 -9.76
N MET A 4 -19.21 -23.77 -10.83
CA MET A 4 -17.93 -23.81 -11.55
C MET A 4 -17.61 -22.47 -12.22
N ALA A 5 -18.61 -21.83 -12.84
CA ALA A 5 -18.42 -20.52 -13.46
C ALA A 5 -18.07 -19.44 -12.43
N LEU A 6 -18.67 -19.48 -11.23
CA LEU A 6 -18.33 -18.56 -10.14
C LEU A 6 -16.91 -18.78 -9.59
N ARG A 7 -16.48 -20.04 -9.47
CA ARG A 7 -15.10 -20.36 -9.07
C ARG A 7 -14.08 -19.88 -10.08
N GLU A 8 -14.38 -20.03 -11.37
CA GLU A 8 -13.49 -19.55 -12.44
C GLU A 8 -13.38 -18.03 -12.41
N GLN A 9 -14.49 -17.30 -12.26
CA GLN A 9 -14.47 -15.85 -12.13
C GLN A 9 -13.64 -15.38 -10.93
N LEU A 10 -13.78 -16.04 -9.77
CA LEU A 10 -12.98 -15.74 -8.59
C LEU A 10 -11.48 -15.98 -8.85
N ASN A 11 -11.12 -17.08 -9.49
CA ASN A 11 -9.72 -17.37 -9.84
C ASN A 11 -9.15 -16.33 -10.81
N VAL A 12 -9.91 -15.94 -11.83
CA VAL A 12 -9.51 -14.88 -12.78
C VAL A 12 -9.26 -13.56 -12.05
N LEU A 13 -10.16 -13.15 -11.15
CA LEU A 13 -9.99 -11.93 -10.34
C LEU A 13 -8.74 -12.00 -9.47
N VAL A 14 -8.58 -13.07 -8.69
CA VAL A 14 -7.42 -13.23 -7.80
C VAL A 14 -6.11 -13.20 -8.60
N ASN A 15 -6.07 -13.89 -9.75
CA ASN A 15 -4.90 -13.89 -10.62
C ASN A 15 -4.59 -12.50 -11.20
N SER A 16 -5.60 -11.72 -11.59
CA SER A 16 -5.37 -10.35 -12.06
C SER A 16 -4.77 -9.49 -10.95
N MET A 17 -5.29 -9.59 -9.73
CA MET A 17 -4.78 -8.84 -8.58
C MET A 17 -3.33 -9.20 -8.22
N PHE A 18 -2.91 -10.46 -8.42
CA PHE A 18 -1.50 -10.85 -8.31
C PHE A 18 -0.63 -10.22 -9.43
N LEU A 19 -1.10 -10.22 -10.67
CA LEU A 19 -0.38 -9.62 -11.81
C LEU A 19 -0.24 -8.09 -11.65
N GLU A 20 -1.25 -7.44 -11.10
CA GLU A 20 -1.27 -6.02 -10.80
C GLU A 20 -0.41 -5.65 -9.57
N GLY A 21 0.11 -6.64 -8.84
CA GLY A 21 0.92 -6.43 -7.63
C GLY A 21 0.11 -6.04 -6.38
N LEU A 22 -1.21 -6.15 -6.44
CA LEU A 22 -2.12 -5.88 -5.32
C LEU A 22 -2.07 -6.99 -4.26
N LEU A 23 -1.81 -8.23 -4.69
CA LEU A 23 -1.62 -9.39 -3.84
C LEU A 23 -0.20 -9.92 -3.97
N ASP A 24 0.33 -10.46 -2.87
CA ASP A 24 1.67 -11.02 -2.80
C ASP A 24 1.68 -12.45 -2.22
N GLN A 25 2.87 -13.03 -2.07
CA GLN A 25 3.03 -14.38 -1.56
C GLN A 25 2.39 -14.58 -0.16
N GLN A 26 2.28 -13.53 0.67
CA GLN A 26 1.62 -13.65 1.96
C GLN A 26 0.10 -13.84 1.81
N PHE A 27 -0.52 -13.20 0.83
CA PHE A 27 -1.93 -13.47 0.51
C PHE A 27 -2.13 -14.92 0.06
N ARG A 28 -1.19 -15.48 -0.71
CA ARG A 28 -1.22 -16.90 -1.06
C ARG A 28 -1.12 -17.79 0.18
N GLN A 29 -0.25 -17.46 1.13
CA GLN A 29 -0.16 -18.18 2.41
C GLN A 29 -1.47 -18.10 3.20
N LEU A 30 -2.11 -16.93 3.23
CA LEU A 30 -3.42 -16.75 3.85
C LEU A 30 -4.48 -17.68 3.22
N GLN A 31 -4.49 -17.80 1.88
CA GLN A 31 -5.39 -18.73 1.19
C GLN A 31 -5.12 -20.20 1.53
N MET A 32 -3.86 -20.58 1.75
CA MET A 32 -3.48 -21.94 2.14
C MET A 32 -3.92 -22.31 3.57
N LEU A 33 -4.17 -21.33 4.43
CA LEU A 33 -4.67 -21.55 5.79
C LEU A 33 -6.17 -21.86 5.83
N GLN A 34 -6.91 -21.56 4.76
CA GLN A 34 -8.32 -21.88 4.67
C GLN A 34 -8.53 -23.36 4.32
N ASP A 35 -9.28 -24.07 5.16
CA ASP A 35 -9.58 -25.48 4.97
C ASP A 35 -11.07 -25.81 5.24
N ALA A 36 -11.41 -27.10 5.25
CA ALA A 36 -12.78 -27.55 5.49
C ALA A 36 -13.29 -27.24 6.93
N SER A 37 -12.38 -26.98 7.88
CA SER A 37 -12.72 -26.64 9.26
C SER A 37 -12.93 -25.14 9.47
N SER A 38 -12.43 -24.31 8.53
CA SER A 38 -12.49 -22.85 8.58
C SER A 38 -13.02 -22.24 7.25
N PRO A 39 -14.18 -22.69 6.73
CA PRO A 39 -14.71 -22.16 5.48
C PRO A 39 -15.08 -20.67 5.65
N GLY A 40 -14.28 -19.78 5.06
CA GLY A 40 -14.50 -18.33 5.16
C GLY A 40 -13.36 -17.55 5.83
N PHE A 41 -12.33 -18.23 6.34
CA PHE A 41 -11.17 -17.58 6.98
C PHE A 41 -10.60 -16.41 6.16
N VAL A 42 -10.39 -16.60 4.86
CA VAL A 42 -9.85 -15.54 3.99
C VAL A 42 -10.82 -14.36 3.89
N ALA A 43 -12.13 -14.62 3.81
CA ALA A 43 -13.14 -13.58 3.76
C ALA A 43 -13.18 -12.77 5.06
N GLU A 44 -13.14 -13.44 6.22
CA GLU A 44 -13.09 -12.77 7.53
C GLU A 44 -11.86 -11.87 7.66
N VAL A 45 -10.69 -12.35 7.25
CA VAL A 45 -9.44 -11.57 7.31
C VAL A 45 -9.50 -10.36 6.38
N ILE A 46 -10.04 -10.51 5.17
CA ILE A 46 -10.24 -9.39 4.23
C ILE A 46 -11.24 -8.38 4.81
N THR A 47 -12.36 -8.83 5.38
CA THR A 47 -13.36 -7.96 5.99
C THR A 47 -12.76 -7.14 7.13
N LEU A 48 -12.07 -7.81 8.06
CA LEU A 48 -11.41 -7.13 9.19
C LEU A 48 -10.37 -6.12 8.70
N PHE A 49 -9.57 -6.49 7.69
CA PHE A 49 -8.61 -5.57 7.08
C PHE A 49 -9.27 -4.32 6.49
N CYS A 50 -10.39 -4.47 5.77
CA CYS A 50 -11.13 -3.36 5.19
C CYS A 50 -11.71 -2.44 6.27
N GLU A 51 -12.37 -3.00 7.28
CA GLU A 51 -12.97 -2.25 8.38
C GLU A 51 -11.92 -1.46 9.18
N ASP A 52 -10.80 -2.12 9.53
CA ASP A 52 -9.70 -1.47 10.23
C ASP A 52 -9.10 -0.36 9.36
N SER A 53 -8.83 -0.64 8.08
CA SER A 53 -8.23 0.35 7.17
C SER A 53 -9.13 1.57 6.97
N GLU A 54 -10.44 1.38 6.80
CA GLU A 54 -11.40 2.48 6.66
C GLU A 54 -11.45 3.36 7.91
N ARG A 55 -11.52 2.74 9.10
CA ARG A 55 -11.47 3.46 10.38
C ARG A 55 -10.20 4.27 10.50
N MET A 56 -9.06 3.66 10.19
CA MET A 56 -7.76 4.30 10.30
C MET A 56 -7.57 5.47 9.33
N LEU A 57 -7.99 5.28 8.07
CA LEU A 57 -7.96 6.35 7.07
C LEU A 57 -8.88 7.50 7.49
N THR A 58 -10.07 7.20 8.03
CA THR A 58 -11.00 8.21 8.55
C THR A 58 -10.36 9.04 9.67
N GLU A 59 -9.69 8.40 10.62
CA GLU A 59 -9.02 9.12 11.72
C GLU A 59 -7.80 9.92 11.23
N LEU A 60 -7.03 9.38 10.27
CA LEU A 60 -5.93 10.12 9.63
C LEU A 60 -6.44 11.37 8.91
N THR A 61 -7.52 11.26 8.13
CA THR A 61 -8.14 12.40 7.45
C THR A 61 -8.57 13.46 8.47
N LYS A 62 -9.23 13.07 9.56
CA LYS A 62 -9.62 14.01 10.63
C LYS A 62 -8.44 14.70 11.30
N LEU A 63 -7.35 13.98 11.56
CA LEU A 63 -6.15 14.54 12.19
C LEU A 63 -5.45 15.56 11.29
N LEU A 64 -5.39 15.27 9.98
CA LEU A 64 -4.73 16.13 9.00
C LEU A 64 -5.56 17.38 8.63
N ASP A 65 -6.88 17.36 8.86
CA ASP A 65 -7.77 18.50 8.64
C ASP A 65 -7.78 19.52 9.81
N GLN A 66 -7.06 19.24 10.90
CA GLN A 66 -6.98 20.15 12.06
C GLN A 66 -6.04 21.33 11.79
N ALA A 67 -6.38 22.50 12.34
CA ALA A 67 -5.54 23.71 12.25
C ALA A 67 -4.13 23.52 12.84
N VAL A 68 -3.99 22.65 13.84
CA VAL A 68 -2.71 22.18 14.37
C VAL A 68 -2.73 20.66 14.38
N VAL A 69 -1.83 20.04 13.62
CA VAL A 69 -1.79 18.59 13.43
C VAL A 69 -1.01 17.90 14.55
N ASP A 70 -1.62 16.90 15.18
CA ASP A 70 -0.95 16.00 16.13
C ASP A 70 -0.17 14.90 15.39
N TYR A 71 1.08 15.19 15.03
CA TYR A 71 1.94 14.27 14.28
C TYR A 71 2.27 12.98 15.03
N GLN A 72 2.20 12.95 16.36
CA GLN A 72 2.42 11.71 17.12
C GLN A 72 1.26 10.74 16.91
N LYS A 73 0.02 11.25 16.90
CA LYS A 73 -1.14 10.42 16.56
C LYS A 73 -1.15 9.99 15.11
N VAL A 74 -0.78 10.88 14.19
CA VAL A 74 -0.65 10.54 12.77
C VAL A 74 0.34 9.39 12.58
N ASP A 75 1.52 9.45 13.21
CA ASP A 75 2.52 8.38 13.13
C ASP A 75 1.98 7.05 13.68
N ALA A 76 1.28 7.07 14.82
CA ALA A 76 0.67 5.88 15.39
C ALA A 76 -0.35 5.22 14.44
N TYR A 77 -1.23 6.00 13.82
CA TYR A 77 -2.19 5.49 12.84
C TYR A 77 -1.51 5.02 11.55
N VAL A 78 -0.50 5.72 11.04
CA VAL A 78 0.26 5.25 9.87
C VAL A 78 0.97 3.93 10.18
N HIS A 79 1.53 3.79 11.38
CA HIS A 79 2.21 2.57 11.82
C HIS A 79 1.25 1.39 11.91
N GLN A 80 0.09 1.57 12.55
CA GLN A 80 -0.90 0.51 12.67
C GLN A 80 -1.49 0.15 11.29
N LEU A 81 -1.66 1.11 10.37
CA LEU A 81 -2.19 0.85 9.03
C LEU A 81 -1.17 0.03 8.22
N LYS A 82 0.11 0.40 8.33
CA LYS A 82 1.22 -0.40 7.78
C LYS A 82 1.22 -1.83 8.33
N GLY A 83 0.98 -2.00 9.64
CA GLY A 83 0.88 -3.30 10.27
C GLY A 83 -0.30 -4.13 9.74
N SER A 84 -1.50 -3.54 9.67
CA SER A 84 -2.69 -4.21 9.14
C SER A 84 -2.55 -4.59 7.67
N SER A 85 -1.97 -3.72 6.84
CA SER A 85 -1.71 -4.04 5.42
C SER A 85 -0.66 -5.12 5.24
N SER A 86 0.40 -5.17 6.06
CA SER A 86 1.40 -6.25 5.96
C SER A 86 0.84 -7.65 6.22
N ARG A 87 -0.34 -7.75 6.85
CA ARG A 87 -1.01 -9.03 7.14
C ARG A 87 -1.96 -9.47 6.04
N CYS A 88 -2.35 -8.57 5.13
CA CYS A 88 -3.44 -8.83 4.20
C CYS A 88 -3.18 -8.42 2.75
N LEU A 89 -2.52 -7.28 2.49
CA LEU A 89 -2.45 -6.68 1.15
C LEU A 89 -1.17 -5.85 0.95
N SER A 90 -0.45 -6.09 -0.14
CA SER A 90 0.69 -5.29 -0.61
C SER A 90 0.30 -3.90 -1.16
N ALA A 91 -0.95 -3.47 -1.03
CA ALA A 91 -1.43 -2.16 -1.49
C ALA A 91 -0.61 -0.98 -0.91
N LEU A 92 -0.13 -1.09 0.33
CA LEU A 92 0.73 -0.08 0.95
C LEU A 92 2.17 -0.09 0.39
N ASN A 93 2.63 -1.24 -0.12
CA ASN A 93 3.90 -1.33 -0.86
C ASN A 93 3.80 -0.62 -2.21
N MET A 94 2.63 -0.61 -2.86
CA MET A 94 2.43 0.15 -4.11
C MET A 94 2.57 1.66 -3.87
N VAL A 95 1.89 2.20 -2.85
CA VAL A 95 1.99 3.63 -2.49
C VAL A 95 3.41 4.00 -2.05
N LYS A 96 4.05 3.15 -1.25
CA LYS A 96 5.48 3.33 -0.90
C LYS A 96 6.38 3.30 -2.12
N HIS A 97 6.17 2.36 -3.03
CA HIS A 97 6.99 2.21 -4.24
C HIS A 97 6.87 3.47 -5.13
N GLN A 98 5.65 3.98 -5.32
CA GLN A 98 5.43 5.23 -6.05
C GLN A 98 6.12 6.43 -5.36
N TYR A 99 6.03 6.52 -4.03
CA TYR A 99 6.72 7.56 -3.26
C TYR A 99 8.25 7.48 -3.39
N TYR A 100 8.86 6.29 -3.24
CA TYR A 100 10.30 6.12 -3.36
C TYR A 100 10.81 6.38 -4.79
N SER A 101 10.05 5.98 -5.80
CA SER A 101 10.36 6.28 -7.20
C SER A 101 10.34 7.79 -7.48
N LEU A 102 9.32 8.49 -6.98
CA LEU A 102 9.23 9.95 -7.08
C LEU A 102 10.38 10.65 -6.35
N ARG A 103 10.69 10.22 -5.12
CA ARG A 103 11.79 10.75 -4.33
C ARG A 103 13.14 10.60 -5.05
N SER A 104 13.43 9.44 -5.61
CA SER A 104 14.68 9.19 -6.35
C SER A 104 14.83 10.11 -7.58
N LYS A 105 13.73 10.40 -8.28
CA LYS A 105 13.73 11.36 -9.40
C LYS A 105 14.00 12.79 -8.92
N PHE A 106 13.41 13.22 -7.80
CA PHE A 106 13.70 14.52 -7.22
C PHE A 106 15.15 14.67 -6.76
N ASP A 107 15.71 13.64 -6.11
CA ASP A 107 17.13 13.65 -5.73
C ASP A 107 18.05 13.81 -6.96
N THR A 108 17.74 13.10 -8.05
CA THR A 108 18.47 13.23 -9.32
C THR A 108 18.35 14.64 -9.90
N MET A 109 17.15 15.22 -9.89
CA MET A 109 16.91 16.57 -10.40
C MET A 109 17.71 17.62 -9.63
N LEU A 110 17.71 17.54 -8.29
CA LEU A 110 18.47 18.45 -7.43
C LEU A 110 19.98 18.35 -7.66
N GLN A 111 20.50 17.14 -7.86
CA GLN A 111 21.92 16.94 -8.19
C GLN A 111 22.29 17.56 -9.54
N LEU A 112 21.42 17.46 -10.54
CA LEU A 112 21.67 18.06 -11.86
C LEU A 112 21.65 19.59 -11.78
N GLU A 113 20.70 20.18 -11.07
CA GLU A 113 20.64 21.64 -10.84
C GLU A 113 21.91 22.17 -10.18
N GLN A 114 22.39 21.51 -9.12
CA GLN A 114 23.64 21.89 -8.45
C GLN A 114 24.85 21.85 -9.38
N ARG A 115 24.93 20.83 -10.25
CA ARG A 115 26.00 20.71 -11.24
C ARG A 115 25.93 21.81 -12.29
N ILE A 116 24.74 22.14 -12.79
CA ILE A 116 24.56 23.22 -13.76
C ILE A 116 25.01 24.56 -13.17
N GLN A 117 24.64 24.84 -11.92
CA GLN A 117 25.07 26.06 -11.23
C GLN A 117 26.60 26.12 -11.07
N ALA A 118 27.23 25.01 -10.66
CA ALA A 118 28.68 24.92 -10.53
C ALA A 118 29.39 25.18 -11.87
N TYR A 119 28.92 24.56 -12.95
CA TYR A 119 29.45 24.80 -14.30
C TYR A 119 29.29 26.25 -14.76
N GLY A 120 28.15 26.89 -14.45
CA GLY A 120 27.92 28.30 -14.78
C GLY A 120 28.89 29.24 -14.06
N SER A 121 29.20 28.95 -12.79
CA SER A 121 30.18 29.73 -12.02
C SER A 121 31.63 29.52 -12.45
N GLU A 122 31.97 28.35 -13.00
CA GLU A 122 33.33 28.05 -13.50
C GLU A 122 33.62 28.69 -14.87
N GLN A 123 32.60 28.99 -15.68
CA GLN A 123 32.76 29.65 -16.98
C GLN A 123 32.78 31.18 -16.92
N GLN A 124 32.51 31.77 -15.75
CA GLN A 124 32.51 33.23 -15.51
C GLN A 124 33.77 33.73 -14.78
N ASN A 125 34.69 32.84 -14.42
CA ASN A 125 36.06 33.13 -13.96
C ASN A 125 37.08 32.82 -15.06
#